data_AF-A0AAD9ES35-F1
#
_entry.id   AF-A0AAD9ES35-F1
#
_cell.length_a   1.000
_cell.length_b   1.000
_cell.length_c   1.000
_cell.angle_alpha   90.00
_cell.angle_beta   90.00
_cell.angle_gamma   90.00
#
_symmetry.space_group_name_H-M   'P 1'
#
loop_
_entity.id
_entity.type
_entity.pdbx_description
1 polymer ?
#
loop_
_entity_poly.entity_id
_entity_poly.type
_entity_poly.pdbx_seq_one_letter_code
_entity_poly.pdbx_strand_id
1 'polypeptide(L)'
;MFCTLNTHKIDMDKLLGGQIGLEDFIFAHIKGIKKEVEVHKSEDALGLTITDNGAGYAFIKRIKDGSVVKRGQTCQRQQDRHGEGDPETPLQGPATVEEEPTEFEEKAVKKVDDLLESYMGIRDTELAATMVEVGRDKKNPDEFAMALDETLGDFAFPDEFVFDVWGAIGDAKQGRS
;
A
#
# COMPACT_ATOMS: atom_id res chain seq x y z
N MET A 1 -6.95 -8.80 -10.21
CA MET A 1 -8.07 -8.93 -9.26
C MET A 1 -7.58 -8.31 -7.96
N PHE A 2 -8.34 -7.40 -7.36
CA PHE A 2 -7.96 -6.73 -6.11
C PHE A 2 -9.15 -6.69 -5.16
N CYS A 3 -8.92 -6.55 -3.86
CA CYS A 3 -9.96 -6.56 -2.85
C CYS A 3 -10.06 -5.23 -2.12
N THR A 4 -11.26 -4.83 -1.72
CA THR A 4 -11.49 -3.69 -0.83
C THR A 4 -12.18 -4.12 0.47
N LEU A 5 -11.85 -3.46 1.58
CA LEU A 5 -12.45 -3.67 2.90
C LEU A 5 -13.66 -2.77 3.09
N ASN A 6 -14.77 -3.32 3.58
CA ASN A 6 -15.99 -2.61 3.98
C ASN A 6 -16.64 -1.74 2.89
N THR A 7 -16.36 -1.99 1.62
CA THR A 7 -16.99 -1.30 0.50
C THR A 7 -16.95 -2.11 -0.79
N HIS A 8 -18.08 -2.19 -1.50
CA HIS A 8 -18.16 -2.74 -2.85
C HIS A 8 -17.71 -1.74 -3.93
N LYS A 9 -17.47 -0.47 -3.56
CA LYS A 9 -16.97 0.54 -4.50
C LYS A 9 -15.47 0.34 -4.69
N ILE A 10 -14.99 0.68 -5.89
CA ILE A 10 -13.55 0.76 -6.16
C ILE A 10 -13.02 1.99 -5.41
N ASP A 11 -12.61 1.77 -4.17
CA ASP A 11 -12.02 2.75 -3.28
C ASP A 11 -10.63 2.29 -2.89
N MET A 12 -9.62 2.94 -3.45
CA MET A 12 -8.23 2.51 -3.30
C MET A 12 -7.67 2.83 -1.91
N ASP A 13 -8.34 3.67 -1.12
CA ASP A 13 -7.97 3.91 0.28
C ASP A 13 -8.45 2.77 1.19
N LYS A 14 -9.36 1.92 0.70
CA LYS A 14 -9.82 0.71 1.37
C LYS A 14 -9.32 -0.56 0.71
N LEU A 15 -8.23 -0.51 -0.05
CA LEU A 15 -7.58 -1.73 -0.55
C LEU A 15 -7.22 -2.64 0.61
N LEU A 16 -7.43 -3.94 0.42
CA LEU A 16 -6.98 -4.95 1.38
C LEU A 16 -5.45 -4.86 1.48
N GLY A 17 -4.96 -4.45 2.65
CA GLY A 17 -3.56 -4.14 2.91
C GLY A 17 -3.09 -4.76 4.21
N GLY A 18 -3.21 -6.08 4.32
CA GLY A 18 -2.53 -6.89 5.35
C GLY A 18 -3.29 -6.97 6.66
N GLN A 19 -3.79 -5.84 7.16
CA GLN A 19 -4.66 -5.82 8.35
C GLN A 19 -6.13 -6.01 7.97
N ILE A 20 -6.76 -6.99 8.61
CA ILE A 20 -8.18 -7.35 8.42
C ILE A 20 -8.82 -7.45 9.81
N GLY A 21 -9.81 -6.60 10.09
CA GLY A 21 -10.63 -6.71 11.29
C GLY A 21 -11.55 -7.93 11.22
N LEU A 22 -11.82 -8.57 12.36
CA LEU A 22 -12.67 -9.76 12.46
C LEU A 22 -14.11 -9.56 11.92
N GLU A 23 -14.56 -8.31 11.82
CA GLU A 23 -15.89 -7.93 11.32
C GLU A 23 -15.84 -7.24 9.94
N ASP A 24 -14.68 -7.23 9.27
CA ASP A 24 -14.53 -6.55 7.99
C ASP A 24 -15.12 -7.37 6.83
N PHE A 25 -15.91 -6.70 5.99
CA PHE A 25 -16.42 -7.28 4.75
C PHE A 25 -15.41 -7.12 3.62
N ILE A 26 -14.98 -8.23 3.03
CA ILE A 26 -14.06 -8.21 1.89
C ILE A 26 -14.84 -8.23 0.58
N PHE A 27 -14.58 -7.25 -0.29
CA PHE A 27 -15.17 -7.17 -1.63
C PHE A 27 -14.10 -7.43 -2.69
N ALA A 28 -14.23 -8.53 -3.42
CA ALA A 28 -13.30 -8.89 -4.49
C ALA A 28 -13.74 -8.29 -5.83
N HIS A 29 -12.84 -7.50 -6.44
CA HIS A 29 -13.05 -6.88 -7.76
C HIS A 29 -12.43 -7.73 -8.86
N ILE A 30 -13.29 -8.29 -9.69
CA ILE A 30 -12.90 -9.04 -10.90
C ILE A 30 -12.66 -8.09 -12.08
N LYS A 31 -11.88 -8.55 -13.07
CA LYS A 31 -11.55 -7.76 -14.26
C LYS A 31 -12.82 -7.45 -15.06
N GLY A 32 -13.17 -6.18 -15.14
CA GLY A 32 -14.25 -5.68 -16.00
C GLY A 32 -13.84 -5.56 -17.48
N ILE A 33 -14.60 -4.76 -18.24
CA ILE A 33 -14.37 -4.52 -19.67
C ILE A 33 -12.99 -3.87 -19.89
N LYS A 34 -12.22 -4.40 -20.86
CA LYS A 34 -10.95 -3.81 -21.28
C LYS A 34 -11.21 -2.43 -21.89
N LYS A 35 -10.60 -1.39 -21.33
CA LYS A 35 -10.55 -0.05 -21.92
C LYS A 35 -9.13 0.24 -22.40
N GLU A 36 -9.00 0.76 -23.62
CA GLU A 36 -7.75 1.25 -24.17
C GLU A 36 -7.79 2.78 -24.16
N VAL A 37 -6.73 3.39 -23.63
CA VAL A 37 -6.62 4.85 -23.48
C VAL A 37 -5.26 5.27 -24.01
N GLU A 38 -5.25 6.22 -24.94
CA GLU A 38 -4.02 6.84 -25.44
C GLU A 38 -3.67 8.06 -24.56
N VAL A 39 -2.42 8.16 -24.12
CA VAL A 39 -1.95 9.25 -23.26
C VAL A 39 -0.74 9.91 -23.90
N HIS A 40 -0.81 11.23 -24.09
CA HIS A 40 0.32 12.02 -24.54
C HIS A 40 1.23 12.36 -23.35
N LYS A 41 2.48 11.87 -23.35
CA LYS A 41 3.44 12.13 -22.28
C LYS A 41 3.99 13.57 -22.40
N SER A 42 3.31 14.51 -21.74
CA SER A 42 3.70 15.94 -21.72
C SER A 42 4.66 16.31 -20.58
N GLU A 43 4.83 15.43 -19.60
CA GLU A 43 5.68 15.63 -18.41
C GLU A 43 6.51 14.36 -18.14
N ASP A 44 7.59 14.50 -17.37
CA ASP A 44 8.51 13.39 -17.07
C ASP A 44 7.82 12.25 -16.30
N ALA A 45 6.88 12.61 -15.41
CA ALA A 45 6.06 11.69 -14.62
C ALA A 45 4.58 11.73 -15.03
N LEU A 46 3.98 10.56 -15.21
CA LEU A 46 2.55 10.42 -15.53
C LEU A 46 1.62 10.61 -14.32
N GLY A 47 2.18 10.57 -13.10
CA GLY A 47 1.45 10.68 -11.83
C GLY A 47 0.57 9.47 -11.51
N LEU A 48 1.04 8.27 -11.88
CA LEU A 48 0.41 7.00 -11.54
C LEU A 48 1.21 6.27 -10.47
N THR A 49 0.51 5.61 -9.57
CA THR A 49 1.09 4.59 -8.69
C THR A 49 0.50 3.25 -9.10
N ILE A 50 1.37 2.30 -9.44
CA ILE A 50 1.00 0.95 -9.85
C ILE A 50 1.34 0.02 -8.69
N THR A 51 0.47 -0.94 -8.43
CA THR A 51 0.69 -2.02 -7.47
C THR A 51 0.35 -3.33 -8.15
N ASP A 52 0.96 -4.42 -7.74
CA ASP A 52 0.53 -5.75 -8.15
C ASP A 52 -0.23 -6.45 -7.03
N ASN A 53 -0.85 -7.57 -7.36
CA ASN A 53 -1.61 -8.39 -6.42
C ASN A 53 -0.89 -9.70 -6.04
N GLY A 54 0.43 -9.79 -6.23
CA GLY A 54 1.24 -10.99 -5.98
C GLY A 54 0.94 -12.17 -6.91
N ALA A 55 0.03 -12.02 -7.87
CA ALA A 55 -0.43 -13.09 -8.78
C ALA A 55 -0.22 -12.72 -10.27
N GLY A 56 0.72 -11.81 -10.55
CA GLY A 56 1.08 -11.39 -11.91
C GLY A 56 0.14 -10.35 -12.55
N TYR A 57 -0.76 -9.73 -11.79
CA TYR A 57 -1.63 -8.66 -12.27
C TYR A 57 -1.32 -7.33 -11.59
N ALA A 58 -0.74 -6.40 -12.34
CA ALA A 58 -0.58 -5.01 -11.93
C ALA A 58 -1.85 -4.20 -12.18
N PHE A 59 -2.16 -3.26 -11.28
CA PHE A 59 -3.26 -2.32 -11.38
C PHE A 59 -2.86 -0.95 -10.82
N ILE A 60 -3.59 0.09 -11.22
CA ILE A 60 -3.34 1.46 -10.75
C ILE A 60 -3.91 1.60 -9.34
N LYS A 61 -3.04 1.79 -8.34
CA LYS A 61 -3.39 2.07 -6.94
C LYS A 61 -3.80 3.52 -6.76
N ARG A 62 -3.10 4.46 -7.41
CA ARG A 62 -3.39 5.91 -7.29
C ARG A 62 -3.15 6.67 -8.59
N ILE A 63 -3.85 7.78 -8.71
CA ILE A 63 -3.65 8.80 -9.76
C ILE A 63 -3.50 10.14 -9.04
N LYS A 64 -2.32 10.75 -9.14
CA LYS A 64 -2.03 12.06 -8.55
C LYS A 64 -2.93 13.13 -9.16
N ASP A 65 -3.54 13.97 -8.33
CA ASP A 65 -4.34 15.09 -8.83
C ASP A 65 -3.48 16.08 -9.60
N GLY A 66 -4.06 16.61 -10.69
CA GLY A 66 -3.33 17.45 -11.63
C GLY A 66 -2.24 16.72 -12.43
N SER A 67 -2.13 15.39 -12.39
CA SER A 67 -1.19 14.63 -13.24
C SER A 67 -1.60 14.60 -14.71
N VAL A 68 -0.66 14.19 -15.58
CA VAL A 68 -0.91 13.99 -17.02
C VAL A 68 -2.08 13.02 -17.24
N VAL A 69 -2.12 11.92 -16.48
CA VAL A 69 -3.16 10.91 -16.63
C VAL A 69 -4.51 11.38 -16.08
N LYS A 70 -4.53 12.13 -14.97
CA LYS A 70 -5.77 12.76 -14.47
C LYS A 70 -6.34 13.76 -15.46
N ARG A 71 -5.47 14.57 -16.09
CA ARG A 71 -5.83 15.53 -17.15
C ARG A 71 -6.32 14.86 -18.43
N GLY A 72 -5.81 13.67 -18.75
CA GLY A 72 -6.30 12.85 -19.86
C GLY A 72 -7.67 12.20 -19.59
N GLN A 73 -8.05 12.02 -18.32
CA GLN A 73 -9.30 11.34 -17.92
C GLN A 73 -10.55 12.24 -17.87
N THR A 74 -10.42 13.56 -18.11
CA THR A 74 -11.59 14.47 -18.11
C THR A 74 -12.62 14.24 -19.23
N CYS A 75 -12.42 13.26 -20.11
CA CYS A 75 -13.40 12.87 -21.12
C CYS A 75 -13.73 11.38 -21.07
N GLN A 76 -14.54 10.96 -20.09
CA GLN A 76 -15.62 9.98 -20.28
C GLN A 76 -16.52 9.97 -19.02
N ARG A 77 -17.50 10.89 -19.00
CA ARG A 77 -18.74 10.63 -18.26
C ARG A 77 -19.43 9.48 -18.99
N GLN A 78 -19.51 8.31 -18.38
CA GLN A 78 -20.57 7.37 -18.71
C GLN A 78 -21.13 6.76 -17.43
N GLN A 79 -22.41 7.08 -17.23
CA GLN A 79 -23.34 6.55 -16.26
C GLN A 79 -23.49 5.03 -16.42
N ASP A 80 -23.97 4.35 -15.37
CA ASP A 80 -24.82 3.14 -15.36
C ASP A 80 -24.35 2.17 -14.26
N ARG A 81 -25.19 1.42 -13.54
CA ARG A 81 -26.63 1.41 -13.21
C ARG A 81 -26.76 0.34 -12.10
N HIS A 82 -27.82 0.40 -11.32
CA HIS A 82 -28.20 -0.56 -10.26
C HIS A 82 -28.13 -2.04 -10.69
N GLY A 83 -27.81 -2.94 -9.75
CA GLY A 83 -27.96 -4.39 -9.88
C GLY A 83 -27.88 -5.09 -8.52
N GLU A 84 -29.05 -5.49 -8.02
CA GLU A 84 -29.34 -6.20 -6.77
C GLU A 84 -28.97 -7.70 -6.89
N GLY A 85 -28.37 -8.31 -5.85
CA GLY A 85 -28.12 -9.75 -5.78
C GLY A 85 -27.19 -10.19 -4.63
N ASP A 86 -27.77 -10.91 -3.65
CA ASP A 86 -27.16 -11.71 -2.57
C ASP A 86 -27.23 -13.23 -2.95
N PRO A 87 -26.61 -14.21 -2.24
CA PRO A 87 -25.48 -14.18 -1.31
C PRO A 87 -24.45 -15.36 -1.48
N GLU A 88 -23.45 -15.39 -0.60
CA GLU A 88 -22.72 -16.57 -0.03
C GLU A 88 -21.62 -17.34 -0.81
N THR A 89 -20.37 -17.23 -0.31
CA THR A 89 -19.59 -18.39 0.18
C THR A 89 -18.43 -17.94 1.10
N PRO A 90 -18.33 -18.40 2.38
CA PRO A 90 -17.18 -18.09 3.23
C PRO A 90 -16.09 -19.16 3.07
N LEU A 91 -14.88 -18.73 2.67
CA LEU A 91 -13.67 -19.55 2.71
C LEU A 91 -13.04 -19.42 4.10
N GLN A 92 -13.34 -20.39 4.96
CA GLN A 92 -12.77 -20.51 6.30
C GLN A 92 -11.40 -21.20 6.21
N GLY A 93 -10.32 -20.46 6.48
CA GLY A 93 -9.01 -20.97 6.84
C GLY A 93 -8.65 -20.47 8.25
N PRO A 94 -7.87 -21.22 9.06
CA PRO A 94 -7.62 -20.84 10.44
C PRO A 94 -6.72 -19.59 10.48
N ALA A 95 -7.28 -18.46 10.90
CA ALA A 95 -6.55 -17.21 11.09
C ALA A 95 -5.72 -17.29 12.37
N THR A 96 -4.40 -17.12 12.22
CA THR A 96 -3.49 -16.84 13.33
C THR A 96 -3.71 -15.39 13.78
N VAL A 97 -3.93 -15.21 15.09
CA VAL A 97 -4.11 -13.89 15.73
C VAL A 97 -2.76 -13.17 15.72
N GLU A 98 -2.62 -12.12 14.93
CA GLU A 98 -1.49 -11.20 15.04
C GLU A 98 -1.82 -10.08 16.03
N GLU A 99 -0.84 -9.72 16.86
CA GLU A 99 -0.96 -8.69 17.90
C GLU A 99 -1.19 -7.31 17.26
N GLU A 100 -2.15 -6.54 17.79
CA GLU A 100 -2.40 -5.18 17.31
C GLU A 100 -1.12 -4.32 17.41
N PRO A 101 -0.82 -3.49 16.39
CA PRO A 101 0.29 -2.55 16.46
C PRO A 101 0.10 -1.61 17.63
N THR A 102 1.15 -1.47 18.42
CA THR A 102 1.20 -0.51 19.52
C THR A 102 1.21 0.93 19.00
N GLU A 103 0.82 1.89 19.84
CA GLU A 103 0.75 3.33 19.49
C GLU A 103 2.09 3.87 18.92
N PHE A 104 3.23 3.29 19.34
CA PHE A 104 4.53 3.66 18.78
C PHE A 104 4.76 3.09 17.38
N GLU A 105 4.29 1.86 17.12
CA GLU A 105 4.39 1.21 15.81
C GLU A 105 3.58 1.98 14.79
N GLU A 106 2.33 2.37 15.10
CA GLU A 106 1.51 3.20 14.20
C GLU A 106 2.22 4.51 13.80
N LYS A 107 2.85 5.18 14.78
CA LYS A 107 3.59 6.43 14.54
C LYS A 107 4.85 6.18 13.72
N ALA A 108 5.55 5.08 13.96
CA ALA A 108 6.73 4.69 13.19
C ALA A 108 6.34 4.35 11.74
N VAL A 109 5.28 3.56 11.55
CA VAL A 109 4.77 3.14 10.24
C VAL A 109 4.42 4.36 9.41
N LYS A 110 3.73 5.34 9.99
CA LYS A 110 3.41 6.58 9.30
C LYS A 110 4.66 7.35 8.84
N LYS A 111 5.67 7.46 9.71
CA LYS A 111 6.95 8.13 9.35
C LYS A 111 7.69 7.38 8.24
N VAL A 112 7.69 6.04 8.28
CA VAL A 112 8.32 5.22 7.25
C VAL A 112 7.56 5.31 5.93
N ASP A 113 6.22 5.37 5.95
CA ASP A 113 5.41 5.58 4.75
C ASP A 113 5.67 6.95 4.10
N ASP A 114 5.88 8.00 4.91
CA ASP A 114 6.28 9.32 4.43
C ASP A 114 7.69 9.29 3.78
N LEU A 115 8.62 8.49 4.33
CA LEU A 115 9.94 8.27 3.74
C LEU A 115 9.84 7.53 2.40
N LEU A 116 8.97 6.51 2.29
CA LEU A 116 8.70 5.82 1.03
C LEU A 116 8.14 6.79 -0.03
N GLU A 117 7.28 7.72 0.36
CA GLU A 117 6.74 8.74 -0.56
C GLU A 117 7.84 9.70 -1.02
N SER A 118 8.72 10.12 -0.10
CA SER A 118 9.83 11.02 -0.39
C SER A 118 10.89 10.39 -1.31
N TYR A 119 11.27 9.13 -1.04
CA TYR A 119 12.36 8.45 -1.76
C TYR A 119 11.91 7.77 -3.04
N MET A 120 10.74 7.11 -3.03
CA MET A 120 10.26 6.28 -4.13
C MET A 120 9.00 6.84 -4.81
N GLY A 121 8.35 7.84 -4.23
CA GLY A 121 7.08 8.38 -4.74
C GLY A 121 5.90 7.44 -4.54
N ILE A 122 6.02 6.44 -3.65
CA ILE A 122 4.98 5.46 -3.33
C ILE A 122 4.60 5.54 -1.85
N ARG A 123 3.34 5.22 -1.54
CA ARG A 123 2.91 4.97 -0.16
C ARG A 123 2.42 3.54 -0.06
N ASP A 124 3.02 2.80 0.85
CA ASP A 124 2.75 1.39 1.09
C ASP A 124 2.86 1.08 2.58
N THR A 125 1.71 1.08 3.24
CA THR A 125 1.58 0.87 4.68
C THR A 125 1.98 -0.54 5.10
N GLU A 126 1.79 -1.55 4.24
CA GLU A 126 2.23 -2.93 4.53
C GLU A 126 3.75 -3.04 4.50
N LEU A 127 4.38 -2.43 3.49
CA LEU A 127 5.83 -2.36 3.40
C LEU A 127 6.41 -1.58 4.59
N ALA A 128 5.81 -0.44 4.94
CA ALA A 128 6.21 0.36 6.09
C ALA A 128 6.04 -0.39 7.42
N ALA A 129 4.94 -1.12 7.61
CA ALA A 129 4.73 -2.00 8.77
C ALA A 129 5.82 -3.06 8.86
N THR A 130 6.10 -3.75 7.75
CA THR A 130 7.17 -4.75 7.68
C THR A 130 8.52 -4.16 8.07
N MET A 131 8.86 -2.97 7.57
CA MET A 131 10.12 -2.28 7.92
C MET A 131 10.20 -1.96 9.42
N VAL A 132 9.10 -1.50 10.01
CA VAL A 132 9.02 -1.18 11.45
C VAL A 132 9.17 -2.46 12.27
N GLU A 133 8.50 -3.54 11.91
CA GLU A 133 8.60 -4.85 12.56
C GLU A 133 10.03 -5.39 12.50
N VAL A 134 10.68 -5.33 11.33
CA VAL A 134 12.07 -5.75 11.16
C VAL A 134 13.01 -4.95 12.07
N GLY A 135 12.76 -3.65 12.24
CA GLY A 135 13.58 -2.74 13.06
C GLY A 135 13.23 -2.69 14.55
N ARG A 136 12.07 -3.17 14.99
CA ARG A 136 11.62 -3.01 16.39
C ARG A 136 12.48 -3.78 17.37
N ASP A 137 13.06 -4.91 16.98
CA ASP A 137 13.85 -5.77 17.86
C ASP A 137 15.36 -5.60 17.70
N LYS A 138 15.81 -4.72 16.78
CA LYS A 138 17.23 -4.48 16.51
C LYS A 138 17.81 -3.44 17.46
N LYS A 139 19.13 -3.51 17.68
CA LYS A 139 19.84 -2.63 18.63
C LYS A 139 20.78 -1.64 17.96
N ASN A 140 21.17 -1.89 16.72
CA ASN A 140 22.09 -1.06 15.96
C ASN A 140 21.65 -1.02 14.47
N PRO A 141 22.06 0.03 13.73
CA PRO A 141 21.69 0.20 12.33
C PRO A 141 22.22 -0.93 11.43
N ASP A 142 23.38 -1.51 11.75
CA ASP A 142 23.97 -2.60 10.96
C ASP A 142 23.10 -3.87 11.01
N GLU A 143 22.64 -4.25 12.21
CA GLU A 143 21.69 -5.36 12.40
C GLU A 143 20.35 -5.11 11.71
N PHE A 144 19.91 -3.85 11.67
CA PHE A 144 18.70 -3.47 10.95
C PHE A 144 18.90 -3.59 9.44
N ALA A 145 19.98 -3.05 8.90
CA ALA A 145 20.29 -3.12 7.48
C ALA A 145 20.39 -4.58 6.99
N MET A 146 21.05 -5.46 7.74
CA MET A 146 21.14 -6.88 7.39
C MET A 146 19.77 -7.57 7.40
N ALA A 147 18.94 -7.32 8.41
CA ALA A 147 17.62 -7.93 8.49
C ALA A 147 16.64 -7.39 7.44
N LEU A 148 16.79 -6.10 7.11
CA LEU A 148 16.05 -5.46 6.03
C LEU A 148 16.44 -6.04 4.68
N ASP A 149 17.73 -6.26 4.42
CA ASP A 149 18.22 -6.89 3.18
C ASP A 149 17.78 -8.37 3.07
N GLU A 150 17.74 -9.11 4.19
CA GLU A 150 17.24 -10.49 4.21
C GLU A 150 15.73 -10.57 3.86
N THR A 151 14.94 -9.57 4.25
CA THR A 151 13.48 -9.56 4.06
C THR A 151 13.06 -8.85 2.77
N LEU A 152 13.76 -7.78 2.40
CA LEU A 152 13.39 -6.81 1.37
C LEU A 152 14.57 -6.45 0.45
N GLY A 153 15.62 -7.28 0.37
CA GLY A 153 16.81 -7.03 -0.46
C GLY A 153 16.52 -6.85 -1.95
N ASP A 154 15.41 -7.41 -2.45
CA ASP A 154 14.94 -7.22 -3.83
C ASP A 154 14.65 -5.76 -4.18
N PHE A 155 14.36 -4.91 -3.19
CA PHE A 155 14.11 -3.48 -3.39
C PHE A 155 15.40 -2.64 -3.53
N ALA A 156 16.55 -3.18 -3.12
CA ALA A 156 17.86 -2.52 -3.18
C ALA A 156 17.82 -1.08 -2.61
N PHE A 157 17.35 -0.93 -1.37
CA PHE A 157 17.27 0.37 -0.70
C PHE A 157 18.66 1.02 -0.53
N PRO A 158 18.81 2.34 -0.76
CA PRO A 158 20.07 3.03 -0.51
C PRO A 158 20.34 3.14 0.99
N ASP A 159 21.61 3.10 1.39
CA ASP A 159 22.02 3.17 2.81
C ASP A 159 21.41 4.38 3.54
N GLU A 160 21.33 5.54 2.88
CA GLU A 160 20.72 6.76 3.43
C GLU A 160 19.26 6.54 3.85
N PHE A 161 18.48 5.86 3.01
CA PHE A 161 17.09 5.52 3.32
C PHE A 161 17.00 4.55 4.49
N VAL A 162 17.87 3.55 4.54
CA VAL A 162 17.92 2.58 5.65
C VAL A 162 18.24 3.29 6.97
N PHE A 163 19.16 4.26 6.97
CA PHE A 163 19.47 5.09 8.14
C PHE A 163 18.29 5.98 8.55
N ASP A 164 17.58 6.58 7.60
CA ASP A 164 16.41 7.42 7.89
C ASP A 164 15.26 6.60 8.49
N VAL A 165 15.00 5.41 7.96
CA VAL A 165 13.98 4.48 8.50
C VAL A 165 14.35 4.03 9.90
N TRP A 166 15.62 3.67 10.12
CA TRP A 166 16.14 3.33 11.45
C TRP A 166 15.95 4.49 12.44
N GLY A 167 16.25 5.72 12.01
CA GLY A 167 16.02 6.94 12.79
C GLY A 167 14.54 7.15 13.12
N ALA A 168 13.65 7.00 12.15
CA ALA A 168 12.20 7.13 12.34
C ALA A 168 11.64 6.15 13.36
N ILE A 169 12.08 4.88 13.32
CA ILE A 169 11.72 3.84 14.29
C ILE A 169 12.29 4.18 15.69
N GLY A 170 13.55 4.63 15.76
CA GLY A 170 14.21 5.02 17.00
C GLY A 170 13.57 6.24 17.68
N ASP A 171 13.11 7.21 16.89
CA ASP A 171 12.41 8.41 17.37
C ASP A 171 11.02 8.06 17.91
N ALA A 172 10.30 7.17 17.24
CA ALA A 172 9.00 6.69 17.68
C ALA A 172 9.10 5.96 19.02
N LYS A 173 10.12 5.10 19.21
CA LYS A 173 10.43 4.44 20.50
C LYS A 173 10.74 5.41 21.64
N GLN A 174 11.38 6.53 21.34
CA GLN A 174 11.77 7.55 22.33
C GLN A 174 10.67 8.59 22.59
N GLY A 175 9.51 8.49 21.93
CA GLY A 175 8.43 9.46 22.05
C GLY A 175 8.78 10.86 21.51
N ARG A 176 9.87 11.01 20.73
CA ARG A 176 10.26 12.30 20.15
C ARG A 176 9.44 12.53 18.87
N SER A 177 8.67 13.63 18.90
CA SER A 177 7.80 14.08 17.81
C SER A 177 8.49 15.16 17.00
#